data_AF-A0A1Y2CMQ2-F1
#
_entry.id   AF-A0A1Y2CMQ2-F1
#
_cell.length_a   1.000
_cell.length_b   1.000
_cell.length_c   1.000
_cell.angle_alpha   90.00
_cell.angle_beta   90.00
_cell.angle_gamma   90.00
#
_symmetry.space_group_name_H-M   'P 1'
#
loop_
_entity.id
_entity.type
_entity.pdbx_description
1 polymer ?
#
loop_
_entity_poly.entity_id
_entity_poly.type
_entity_poly.pdbx_seq_one_letter_code
_entity_poly.pdbx_strand_id
1 'polypeptide(L)'
;MQDSTLQATQSEASVSRIETWAPLFGLVAIDIILVVWALHSIFVTEMRAKGHRITITTVFTTSNMLLLGIVLTGAATTLSRAFYEMSHRTSAIGLTFNVLFLGLSEMIYLFYSWLRGKEILRVQSSSRVYKLFKYLLCSTIVFCSLPVIVTFFEKSVLVELLFILSEVVVGCCVISLEIYFPIATYFTYVK
;
A
#
# COMPACT_ATOMS: atom_id res chain seq x y z
N MET A 1 -31.44 -30.69 50.96
CA MET A 1 -30.80 -29.45 50.47
C MET A 1 -30.13 -29.79 49.15
N GLN A 2 -30.84 -29.50 48.06
CA GLN A 2 -30.35 -29.68 46.69
C GLN A 2 -29.85 -28.30 46.25
N ASP A 3 -28.55 -28.16 46.12
CA ASP A 3 -27.92 -26.98 45.54
C ASP A 3 -28.24 -26.97 44.04
N SER A 4 -29.29 -26.24 43.70
CA SER A 4 -29.65 -25.91 42.33
C SER A 4 -28.55 -25.02 41.74
N THR A 5 -27.68 -25.64 40.96
CA THR A 5 -26.77 -25.01 40.01
C THR A 5 -27.56 -24.13 39.05
N LEU A 6 -27.64 -22.84 39.38
CA LEU A 6 -27.96 -21.78 38.44
C LEU A 6 -26.81 -21.70 37.42
N GLN A 7 -26.81 -22.62 36.45
CA GLN A 7 -26.19 -22.37 35.16
C GLN A 7 -26.99 -21.24 34.52
N ALA A 8 -26.55 -20.00 34.77
CA ALA A 8 -26.86 -18.89 33.90
C ALA A 8 -26.27 -19.25 32.54
N THR A 9 -27.09 -19.86 31.68
CA THR A 9 -26.86 -19.89 30.25
C THR A 9 -26.87 -18.44 29.82
N GLN A 10 -25.70 -17.79 29.88
CA GLN A 10 -25.43 -16.60 29.08
C GLN A 10 -25.60 -17.06 27.64
N SER A 11 -26.83 -16.93 27.15
CA SER A 11 -27.09 -16.81 25.73
C SER A 11 -26.26 -15.61 25.31
N GLU A 12 -25.09 -15.88 24.73
CA GLU A 12 -24.38 -14.97 23.82
C GLU A 12 -25.30 -14.73 22.63
N ALA A 13 -26.41 -14.06 22.90
CA ALA A 13 -27.36 -13.59 21.92
C ALA A 13 -26.64 -12.51 21.15
N SER A 14 -26.06 -12.90 20.03
CA SER A 14 -26.03 -12.08 18.83
C SER A 14 -25.67 -10.60 19.09
N VAL A 15 -24.53 -10.32 19.74
CA VAL A 15 -23.83 -9.07 19.45
C VAL A 15 -23.60 -9.12 17.95
N SER A 16 -24.44 -8.37 17.25
CA SER A 16 -24.94 -8.77 15.96
C SER A 16 -23.76 -8.87 15.00
N ARG A 17 -23.67 -9.97 14.24
CA ARG A 17 -22.69 -10.12 13.14
C ARG A 17 -22.55 -8.79 12.38
N ILE A 18 -23.65 -8.08 12.17
CA ILE A 18 -23.75 -6.77 11.50
C ILE A 18 -22.81 -5.70 12.07
N GLU A 19 -22.67 -5.57 13.40
CA GLU A 19 -21.75 -4.60 14.03
C GLU A 19 -20.27 -4.95 13.76
N THR A 20 -19.96 -6.23 13.58
CA THR A 20 -18.62 -6.70 13.22
C THR A 20 -18.28 -6.42 11.75
N TRP A 21 -19.28 -6.32 10.86
CA TRP A 21 -19.07 -6.11 9.41
C TRP A 21 -19.09 -4.65 8.96
N ALA A 22 -19.72 -3.74 9.72
CA ALA A 22 -19.79 -2.31 9.39
C ALA A 22 -18.43 -1.67 9.03
N PRO A 23 -17.33 -1.90 9.79
CA PRO A 23 -16.02 -1.33 9.42
C PRO A 23 -15.46 -1.93 8.12
N LEU A 24 -15.78 -3.18 7.81
CA LEU A 24 -15.33 -3.88 6.61
C LEU A 24 -16.04 -3.35 5.36
N PHE A 25 -17.35 -3.14 5.44
CA PHE A 25 -18.12 -2.48 4.37
C PHE A 25 -17.70 -1.02 4.16
N GLY A 26 -17.39 -0.30 5.24
CA GLY A 26 -16.87 1.07 5.16
C GLY A 26 -15.53 1.14 4.43
N LEU A 27 -14.60 0.23 4.75
CA LEU A 27 -13.30 0.15 4.09
C LEU A 27 -13.41 -0.20 2.60
N VAL A 28 -14.22 -1.20 2.24
CA VAL A 28 -14.46 -1.57 0.84
C VAL A 28 -15.11 -0.42 0.05
N ALA A 29 -16.02 0.34 0.67
CA ALA A 29 -16.62 1.51 0.04
C ALA A 29 -15.59 2.61 -0.23
N ILE A 30 -14.66 2.85 0.72
CA ILE A 30 -13.54 3.78 0.52
C ILE A 30 -12.66 3.33 -0.65
N ASP A 31 -12.34 2.04 -0.73
CA ASP A 31 -11.53 1.50 -1.84
C ASP A 31 -12.21 1.71 -3.20
N ILE A 32 -13.53 1.47 -3.29
CA ILE A 32 -14.30 1.73 -4.52
C ILE A 32 -14.25 3.21 -4.89
N ILE A 33 -14.42 4.11 -3.92
CA ILE A 33 -14.34 5.57 -4.14
C ILE A 33 -12.95 5.94 -4.66
N LEU A 34 -11.88 5.39 -4.09
CA LEU A 34 -10.50 5.62 -4.52
C LEU A 34 -10.25 5.11 -5.94
N VAL A 35 -10.79 3.93 -6.31
CA VAL A 35 -10.72 3.40 -7.69
C VAL A 35 -11.42 4.33 -8.66
N VAL A 36 -12.65 4.74 -8.35
CA VAL A 36 -13.43 5.67 -9.19
C VAL A 36 -12.70 7.01 -9.33
N TRP A 37 -12.15 7.52 -8.23
CA TRP A 37 -11.38 8.77 -8.23
C TRP A 37 -10.09 8.67 -9.05
N ALA A 38 -9.36 7.55 -8.98
CA ALA A 38 -8.16 7.33 -9.77
C ALA A 38 -8.47 7.20 -11.25
N LEU A 39 -9.51 6.44 -11.61
CA LEU A 39 -10.01 6.37 -12.98
C LEU A 39 -10.43 7.76 -13.48
N HIS A 40 -11.21 8.50 -12.70
CA HIS A 40 -11.62 9.86 -13.03
C HIS A 40 -10.40 10.77 -13.23
N SER A 41 -9.39 10.69 -12.37
CA SER A 41 -8.16 11.48 -12.51
C SER A 41 -7.42 11.14 -13.81
N ILE A 42 -7.22 9.86 -14.12
CA ILE A 42 -6.59 9.42 -15.37
C ILE A 42 -7.36 9.96 -16.59
N PHE A 43 -8.68 9.80 -16.62
CA PHE A 43 -9.51 10.20 -17.75
C PHE A 43 -9.71 11.71 -17.87
N VAL A 44 -9.86 12.43 -16.75
CA VAL A 44 -10.28 13.84 -16.77
C VAL A 44 -9.11 14.80 -16.67
N THR A 45 -8.14 14.58 -15.78
CA THR A 45 -7.05 15.54 -15.61
C THR A 45 -5.94 15.29 -16.61
N GLU A 46 -5.52 14.03 -16.77
CA GLU A 46 -4.36 13.73 -17.61
C GLU A 46 -4.67 13.80 -19.11
N MET A 47 -5.84 13.28 -19.54
CA MET A 47 -6.21 13.35 -20.95
C MET A 47 -6.56 14.77 -21.41
N ARG A 48 -7.22 15.58 -20.56
CA ARG A 48 -7.48 16.99 -20.90
C ARG A 48 -6.20 17.81 -20.97
N ALA A 49 -5.27 17.62 -20.03
CA ALA A 49 -4.01 18.36 -20.02
C ALA A 49 -3.15 18.09 -21.26
N LYS A 50 -3.21 16.87 -21.81
CA LYS A 50 -2.46 16.50 -23.02
C LYS A 50 -3.16 16.89 -24.32
N GLY A 51 -4.47 17.17 -24.32
CA GLY A 51 -5.22 17.51 -25.55
C GLY A 51 -5.24 16.41 -26.62
N HIS A 52 -4.90 15.16 -26.24
CA HIS A 52 -4.83 14.02 -27.15
C HIS A 52 -6.21 13.40 -27.35
N ARG A 53 -6.45 12.78 -28.53
CA ARG A 53 -7.61 11.90 -28.73
C ARG A 53 -7.50 10.71 -27.78
N ILE A 54 -8.63 10.31 -27.19
CA ILE A 54 -8.72 9.18 -26.28
C ILE A 54 -8.39 7.89 -27.05
N THR A 55 -7.19 7.37 -26.85
CA THR A 55 -6.77 6.05 -27.35
C THR A 55 -6.37 5.16 -26.19
N ILE A 56 -6.53 3.84 -26.33
CA ILE A 56 -6.12 2.85 -25.31
C ILE A 56 -4.65 3.08 -24.90
N THR A 57 -3.77 3.39 -25.84
CA THR A 57 -2.36 3.70 -25.58
C THR A 57 -2.13 4.92 -24.68
N THR A 58 -3.01 5.92 -24.72
CA THR A 58 -2.92 7.12 -23.86
C THR A 58 -3.44 6.87 -22.45
N VAL A 59 -4.37 5.93 -22.28
CA VAL A 59 -4.89 5.53 -20.95
C VAL A 59 -3.87 4.63 -20.24
N PHE A 60 -3.27 3.69 -20.97
CA PHE A 60 -2.32 2.71 -20.43
C PHE A 60 -0.86 3.19 -20.44
N THR A 61 -0.62 4.44 -20.02
CA THR A 61 0.76 4.90 -19.79
C THR A 61 1.35 4.24 -18.53
N THR A 62 2.69 4.16 -18.44
CA THR A 62 3.35 3.59 -17.25
C THR A 62 2.94 4.30 -15.97
N SER A 63 2.76 5.63 -16.00
CA SER A 63 2.33 6.42 -14.83
C SER A 63 0.91 6.04 -14.38
N ASN A 64 -0.01 5.86 -15.32
CA ASN A 64 -1.40 5.49 -15.01
C ASN A 64 -1.52 4.05 -14.56
N MET A 65 -0.73 3.15 -15.14
CA MET A 65 -0.64 1.75 -14.69
C MET A 65 -0.13 1.65 -13.26
N LEU A 66 0.87 2.46 -12.89
CA LEU A 66 1.34 2.50 -11.51
C LEU A 66 0.31 3.14 -10.57
N LEU A 67 -0.35 4.23 -10.97
CA LEU A 67 -1.42 4.85 -10.17
C LEU A 67 -2.57 3.85 -9.92
N LEU A 68 -3.02 3.16 -10.96
CA LEU A 68 -4.02 2.11 -10.85
C LEU A 68 -3.51 0.95 -9.97
N GLY A 69 -2.24 0.57 -10.14
CA GLY A 69 -1.58 -0.44 -9.34
C GLY A 69 -1.60 -0.12 -7.85
N ILE A 70 -1.30 1.13 -7.45
CA ILE A 70 -1.37 1.57 -6.04
C ILE A 70 -2.78 1.36 -5.49
N VAL A 71 -3.80 1.77 -6.23
CA VAL A 71 -5.18 1.65 -5.74
C VAL A 71 -5.63 0.18 -5.68
N LEU A 72 -5.32 -0.62 -6.70
CA LEU A 72 -5.70 -2.03 -6.72
C LEU A 72 -5.00 -2.85 -5.64
N THR A 73 -3.70 -2.60 -5.42
CA THR A 73 -2.94 -3.27 -4.35
C THR A 73 -3.35 -2.79 -2.96
N GLY A 74 -3.66 -1.50 -2.80
CA GLY A 74 -4.28 -0.98 -1.58
C GLY A 74 -5.60 -1.67 -1.25
N ALA A 75 -6.51 -1.76 -2.23
CA ALA A 75 -7.79 -2.44 -2.06
C ALA A 75 -7.61 -3.95 -1.77
N ALA A 76 -6.67 -4.61 -2.44
CA ALA A 76 -6.35 -6.02 -2.20
C ALA A 76 -5.76 -6.25 -0.80
N THR A 77 -4.98 -5.30 -0.27
CA THR A 77 -4.47 -5.31 1.11
C THR A 77 -5.64 -5.23 2.10
N THR A 78 -6.52 -4.24 1.92
CA THR A 78 -7.72 -4.06 2.75
C THR A 78 -8.60 -5.32 2.74
N LEU A 79 -8.85 -5.90 1.58
CA LEU A 79 -9.64 -7.12 1.43
C LEU A 79 -8.97 -8.32 2.10
N SER A 80 -7.65 -8.46 1.97
CA SER A 80 -6.88 -9.55 2.59
C SER A 80 -6.88 -9.43 4.12
N ARG A 81 -6.75 -8.21 4.65
CA ARG A 81 -6.87 -7.93 6.08
C ARG A 81 -8.28 -8.24 6.59
N ALA A 82 -9.29 -7.82 5.86
CA ALA A 82 -10.70 -8.11 6.12
C ALA A 82 -10.95 -9.62 6.21
N PHE A 83 -10.43 -10.39 5.25
CA PHE A 83 -10.52 -11.85 5.24
C PHE A 83 -9.76 -12.49 6.42
N TYR A 84 -8.57 -11.98 6.75
CA TYR A 84 -7.79 -12.46 7.88
C TYR A 84 -8.54 -12.26 9.22
N GLU A 85 -9.10 -11.08 9.44
CA GLU A 85 -9.91 -10.80 10.63
C GLU A 85 -11.20 -11.64 10.66
N MET A 86 -11.87 -11.82 9.51
CA MET A 86 -13.04 -12.69 9.38
C MET A 86 -12.72 -14.16 9.71
N SER A 87 -11.50 -14.61 9.43
CA SER A 87 -11.03 -15.95 9.78
C SER A 87 -10.62 -16.09 11.26
N HIS A 88 -10.98 -15.14 12.12
CA HIS A 88 -10.50 -15.06 13.51
C HIS A 88 -8.97 -15.15 13.61
N ARG A 89 -8.25 -14.58 12.63
CA ARG A 89 -6.79 -14.56 12.57
C ARG A 89 -6.13 -15.94 12.46
N THR A 90 -6.86 -16.94 11.99
CA THR A 90 -6.34 -18.30 11.81
C THR A 90 -5.82 -18.55 10.40
N SER A 91 -6.27 -17.77 9.40
CA SER A 91 -5.85 -17.98 8.01
C SER A 91 -4.45 -17.42 7.76
N ALA A 92 -3.45 -18.32 7.71
CA ALA A 92 -2.09 -17.96 7.28
C ALA A 92 -2.08 -17.34 5.87
N ILE A 93 -2.94 -17.82 4.98
CA ILE A 93 -3.08 -17.32 3.61
C ILE A 93 -3.55 -15.85 3.60
N GLY A 94 -4.52 -15.48 4.43
CA GLY A 94 -5.00 -14.10 4.55
C GLY A 94 -3.90 -13.16 5.05
N LEU A 95 -3.09 -13.60 6.02
CA LEU A 95 -1.94 -12.84 6.51
C LEU A 95 -0.87 -12.66 5.43
N THR A 96 -0.47 -13.73 4.74
CA THR A 96 0.53 -13.68 3.68
C THR A 96 0.09 -12.79 2.54
N PHE A 97 -1.18 -12.87 2.09
CA PHE A 97 -1.68 -11.97 1.05
C PHE A 97 -1.75 -10.53 1.50
N ASN A 98 -2.15 -10.26 2.75
CA ASN A 98 -2.14 -8.90 3.30
C ASN A 98 -0.73 -8.29 3.26
N VAL A 99 0.28 -9.03 3.72
CA VAL A 99 1.69 -8.58 3.71
C VAL A 99 2.21 -8.43 2.28
N LEU A 100 1.86 -9.36 1.37
CA LEU A 100 2.25 -9.29 -0.03
C LEU A 100 1.67 -8.07 -0.74
N PHE A 101 0.37 -7.82 -0.62
CA PHE A 101 -0.26 -6.69 -1.28
C PHE A 101 0.19 -5.35 -0.69
N LEU A 102 0.51 -5.30 0.61
CA LEU A 102 1.12 -4.13 1.23
C LEU A 102 2.49 -3.84 0.62
N GLY A 103 3.38 -4.84 0.56
CA GLY A 103 4.70 -4.68 -0.04
C GLY A 103 4.65 -4.34 -1.53
N LEU A 104 3.69 -4.90 -2.29
CA LEU A 104 3.45 -4.52 -3.68
C LEU A 104 2.95 -3.06 -3.79
N SER A 105 2.05 -2.63 -2.92
CA SER A 105 1.53 -1.26 -2.89
C SER A 105 2.66 -0.25 -2.67
N GLU A 106 3.51 -0.49 -1.67
CA GLU A 106 4.67 0.34 -1.38
C GLU A 106 5.68 0.36 -2.52
N MET A 107 5.97 -0.80 -3.11
CA MET A 107 6.87 -0.90 -4.26
C MET A 107 6.33 -0.10 -5.45
N ILE A 108 5.06 -0.29 -5.82
CA ILE A 108 4.44 0.43 -6.93
C ILE A 108 4.42 1.93 -6.64
N TYR A 109 4.12 2.33 -5.41
CA TYR A 109 4.16 3.72 -4.96
C TYR A 109 5.55 4.34 -5.15
N LEU A 110 6.60 3.65 -4.72
CA LEU A 110 7.97 4.12 -4.87
C LEU A 110 8.38 4.27 -6.34
N PHE A 111 8.01 3.31 -7.20
CA PHE A 111 8.23 3.42 -8.64
C PHE A 111 7.46 4.57 -9.26
N TYR A 112 6.23 4.83 -8.80
CA TYR A 112 5.42 5.96 -9.25
C TYR A 112 6.08 7.29 -8.87
N SER A 113 6.43 7.48 -7.59
CA SER A 113 7.15 8.68 -7.12
C SER A 113 8.49 8.85 -7.82
N TRP A 114 9.24 7.76 -8.04
CA TRP A 114 10.48 7.80 -8.82
C TRP A 114 10.24 8.24 -10.27
N LEU A 115 9.25 7.67 -10.97
CA LEU A 115 8.99 8.05 -12.37
C LEU A 115 8.60 9.52 -12.50
N ARG A 116 7.81 10.04 -11.56
CA ARG A 116 7.42 11.45 -11.53
C ARG A 116 8.60 12.37 -11.26
N GLY A 117 9.53 11.93 -10.42
CA GLY A 117 10.61 12.77 -9.91
C GLY A 117 11.99 12.57 -10.54
N LYS A 118 12.20 11.49 -11.31
CA LYS A 118 13.52 11.15 -11.88
C LYS A 118 14.08 12.24 -12.79
N GLU A 119 13.23 12.93 -13.55
CA GLU A 119 13.69 13.98 -14.47
C GLU A 119 14.13 15.22 -13.69
N ILE A 120 13.39 15.59 -12.63
CA ILE A 120 13.76 16.68 -11.71
C ILE A 120 15.10 16.34 -11.04
N LEU A 121 15.22 15.13 -10.49
CA LEU A 121 16.47 14.62 -9.91
C LEU A 121 17.62 14.66 -10.91
N ARG A 122 17.40 14.23 -12.15
CA ARG A 122 18.44 14.19 -13.19
C ARG A 122 18.95 15.57 -13.56
N VAL A 123 18.07 16.57 -13.60
CA VAL A 123 18.42 17.95 -13.98
C VAL A 123 19.04 18.72 -12.83
N GLN A 124 18.56 18.53 -11.59
CA GLN A 124 18.97 19.35 -10.44
C GLN A 124 20.08 18.75 -9.58
N SER A 125 20.19 17.42 -9.55
CA SER A 125 21.10 16.73 -8.64
C SER A 125 22.40 16.34 -9.33
N SER A 126 23.47 16.18 -8.55
CA SER A 126 24.71 15.63 -9.06
C SER A 126 24.54 14.16 -9.48
N SER A 127 25.37 13.69 -10.42
CA SER A 127 25.37 12.28 -10.86
C SER A 127 25.49 11.29 -9.70
N ARG A 128 26.19 11.66 -8.62
CA ARG A 128 26.33 10.84 -7.40
C ARG A 128 25.00 10.69 -6.64
N VAL A 129 24.27 11.78 -6.45
CA VAL A 129 22.97 11.78 -5.77
C VAL A 129 21.95 11.00 -6.57
N TYR A 130 21.89 11.20 -7.89
CA TYR A 130 21.02 10.42 -8.78
C TYR A 130 21.30 8.91 -8.69
N LYS A 131 22.58 8.51 -8.69
CA LYS A 131 22.96 7.10 -8.51
C LYS A 131 22.56 6.57 -7.14
N LEU A 132 22.74 7.34 -6.07
CA LEU A 132 22.36 6.95 -4.72
C LEU A 132 20.86 6.66 -4.64
N PHE A 133 20.00 7.57 -5.14
CA PHE A 133 18.55 7.33 -5.13
C PHE A 133 18.16 6.14 -6.01
N LYS A 134 18.84 5.90 -7.12
CA LYS A 134 18.62 4.71 -7.95
C LYS A 134 18.95 3.43 -7.18
N TYR A 135 20.06 3.40 -6.43
CA TYR A 135 20.39 2.27 -5.57
C TYR A 135 19.41 2.10 -4.41
N LEU A 136 18.99 3.21 -3.82
CA LEU A 136 17.99 3.21 -2.76
C LEU A 136 16.68 2.57 -3.26
N LEU A 137 16.17 3.00 -4.41
CA LEU A 137 15.00 2.40 -5.07
C LEU A 137 15.17 0.89 -5.31
N CYS A 138 16.32 0.45 -5.85
CA CYS A 138 16.57 -0.98 -6.06
C CYS A 138 16.63 -1.77 -4.74
N SER A 139 17.23 -1.19 -3.70
CA SER A 139 17.30 -1.83 -2.38
C SER A 139 15.92 -1.96 -1.75
N THR A 140 15.02 -1.00 -1.96
CA THR A 140 13.67 -1.06 -1.42
C THR A 140 12.86 -2.23 -1.98
N ILE A 141 13.10 -2.68 -3.22
CA ILE A 141 12.47 -3.89 -3.78
C ILE A 141 12.79 -5.12 -2.93
N VAL A 142 14.04 -5.25 -2.50
CA VAL A 142 14.49 -6.35 -1.63
C VAL A 142 13.80 -6.24 -0.27
N PHE A 143 13.78 -5.05 0.32
CA PHE A 143 13.18 -4.82 1.63
C PHE A 143 11.64 -4.98 1.62
N CYS A 144 10.92 -4.56 0.57
CA CYS A 144 9.48 -4.81 0.44
C CYS A 144 9.15 -6.31 0.26
N SER A 145 10.08 -7.12 -0.25
CA SER A 145 9.90 -8.57 -0.39
C SER A 145 10.19 -9.33 0.91
N LEU A 146 10.98 -8.74 1.81
CA LEU A 146 11.43 -9.37 3.04
C LEU A 146 10.25 -9.71 4.00
N PRO A 147 9.28 -8.81 4.27
CA PRO A 147 8.09 -9.12 5.06
C PRO A 147 7.36 -10.37 4.57
N VAL A 148 7.22 -10.52 3.26
CA VAL A 148 6.54 -11.66 2.64
C VAL A 148 7.30 -12.95 2.91
N ILE A 149 8.61 -12.95 2.70
CA ILE A 149 9.49 -14.10 2.94
C ILE A 149 9.41 -14.52 4.42
N VAL A 150 9.42 -13.55 5.33
CA VAL A 150 9.38 -13.76 6.78
C VAL A 150 8.07 -14.44 7.22
N THR A 151 6.96 -14.26 6.49
CA THR A 151 5.68 -14.95 6.82
C THR A 151 5.74 -16.48 6.69
N PHE A 152 6.75 -17.04 6.00
CA PHE A 152 6.93 -18.49 5.85
C PHE A 152 7.74 -19.14 6.97
N PHE A 153 8.33 -18.35 7.87
CA PHE A 153 9.14 -18.85 8.98
C PHE A 153 8.32 -18.95 10.28
N GLU A 154 8.74 -19.85 11.17
CA GLU A 154 8.15 -19.92 12.51
C GLU A 154 8.37 -18.61 13.28
N LYS A 155 7.34 -18.22 14.06
CA LYS A 155 7.40 -16.99 14.84
C LYS A 155 8.54 -17.06 15.85
N SER A 156 9.48 -16.14 15.70
CA SER A 156 10.59 -15.94 16.63
C SER A 156 10.88 -14.45 16.76
N VAL A 157 11.53 -14.05 17.84
CA VAL A 157 11.91 -12.64 18.09
C VAL A 157 12.75 -12.08 16.92
N LEU A 158 13.61 -12.91 16.32
CA LEU A 158 14.45 -12.50 15.19
C LEU A 158 13.62 -12.25 13.92
N VAL A 159 12.64 -13.12 13.64
CA VAL A 159 11.70 -13.00 12.51
C VAL A 159 10.87 -11.72 12.64
N GLU A 160 10.34 -11.44 13.83
CA GLU A 160 9.58 -10.21 14.10
C GLU A 160 10.45 -8.94 14.01
N LEU A 161 11.67 -8.99 14.54
CA LEU A 161 12.63 -7.89 14.43
C LEU A 161 12.98 -7.60 12.96
N LEU A 162 13.19 -8.66 12.17
CA LEU A 162 13.52 -8.55 10.75
C LEU A 162 12.37 -7.93 9.96
N PHE A 163 11.14 -8.33 10.27
CA PHE A 163 9.92 -7.72 9.71
C PHE A 163 9.86 -6.22 10.02
N ILE A 164 9.96 -5.84 11.30
CA ILE A 164 9.88 -4.43 11.72
C ILE A 164 11.00 -3.60 11.07
N LEU A 165 12.23 -4.14 11.05
CA LEU A 165 13.37 -3.44 10.46
C LEU A 165 13.16 -3.21 8.96
N SER A 166 12.61 -4.18 8.22
CA SER A 166 12.31 -4.00 6.81
C SER A 166 11.27 -2.90 6.57
N GLU A 167 10.18 -2.88 7.35
CA GLU A 167 9.15 -1.85 7.26
C GLU A 167 9.71 -0.45 7.57
N VAL A 168 10.55 -0.33 8.60
CA VAL A 168 11.21 0.94 8.95
C VAL A 168 12.11 1.43 7.82
N VAL A 169 12.90 0.54 7.21
CA VAL A 169 13.78 0.90 6.09
C VAL A 169 12.97 1.36 4.88
N VAL A 170 11.89 0.65 4.54
CA VAL A 170 10.98 1.04 3.45
C VAL A 170 10.34 2.40 3.75
N GLY A 171 9.81 2.60 4.97
CA GLY A 171 9.23 3.87 5.41
C GLY A 171 10.22 5.03 5.32
N CYS A 172 11.46 4.83 5.76
CA CYS A 172 12.54 5.82 5.60
C CYS A 172 12.82 6.16 4.13
N CYS A 173 12.80 5.17 3.23
CA CYS A 173 12.97 5.38 1.80
C CYS A 173 11.83 6.22 1.20
N VAL A 174 10.59 5.88 1.54
CA VAL A 174 9.39 6.61 1.11
C VAL A 174 9.45 8.06 1.59
N ILE A 175 9.67 8.28 2.89
CA ILE A 175 9.76 9.62 3.48
C ILE A 175 10.88 10.44 2.84
N SER A 176 12.04 9.83 2.59
CA SER A 176 13.16 10.53 1.95
C SER A 176 12.82 11.03 0.55
N LEU A 177 12.08 10.22 -0.24
CA LEU A 177 11.61 10.62 -1.57
C LEU A 177 10.51 11.70 -1.47
N GLU A 178 9.56 11.55 -0.55
CA GLU A 178 8.47 12.50 -0.33
C GLU A 178 8.93 13.85 0.18
N ILE A 179 10.02 13.92 0.97
CA ILE A 179 10.59 15.20 1.40
C ILE A 179 11.43 15.82 0.28
N TYR A 180 12.19 15.00 -0.45
CA TYR A 180 13.12 15.50 -1.46
C TYR A 180 12.39 16.12 -2.67
N PHE A 181 11.34 15.48 -3.18
CA PHE A 181 10.67 15.95 -4.40
C PHE A 181 10.00 17.31 -4.28
N PRO A 182 9.23 17.63 -3.21
CA PRO A 182 8.67 18.96 -3.00
C PRO A 182 9.75 20.02 -2.86
N ILE A 183 10.83 19.74 -2.12
CA ILE A 183 11.94 20.67 -1.92
C ILE A 183 12.62 20.99 -3.26
N ALA A 184 12.98 19.96 -4.03
CA ALA A 184 13.58 20.12 -5.35
C ALA A 184 12.64 20.88 -6.32
N THR A 185 11.34 20.58 -6.27
CA THR A 185 10.34 21.26 -7.07
C THR A 185 10.23 22.75 -6.70
N TYR A 186 10.18 23.09 -5.42
CA TYR A 186 10.12 24.48 -4.93
C TYR A 186 11.29 25.32 -5.44
N PHE A 187 12.52 24.80 -5.37
CA PHE A 187 13.70 25.50 -5.89
C PHE A 187 13.70 25.71 -7.41
N THR A 188 12.84 25.00 -8.16
CA THR A 188 12.67 25.21 -9.61
C THR A 188 11.86 26.46 -9.91
N TYR A 189 10.80 26.70 -9.14
CA TYR A 189 9.85 27.79 -9.41
C TYR A 189 10.30 29.15 -8.86
N VAL A 190 11.32 29.16 -7.99
CA VAL A 190 11.84 30.38 -7.34
C VAL A 190 13.04 30.98 -8.11
N LYS A 191 13.52 30.31 -9.17
CA LYS A 191 14.54 30.84 -10.09
C LYS A 191 13.92 31.40 -11.36
#